data_AF-A0ABD2QGB0-F1
#
_entry.id   AF-A0ABD2QGB0-F1
#
_cell.length_a   1.000
_cell.length_b   1.000
_cell.length_c   1.000
_cell.angle_alpha   90.00
_cell.angle_beta   90.00
_cell.angle_gamma   90.00
#
_symmetry.space_group_name_H-M   'P 1'
#
loop_
_entity.id
_entity.type
_entity.pdbx_description
1 polymer ?
#
loop_
_entity_poly.entity_id
_entity_poly.type
_entity_poly.pdbx_seq_one_letter_code
_entity_poly.pdbx_strand_id
1 'polypeptide(L)'
;MDFRQETMTTCQKCPQTKREIRSCINNNQEQLMLIYFESNDCQECKKRVKYVKNPILCKSRKIVDKCDFKTCYIRESLITHDTVNCRCKRLVRQNYKKCCCTKDKVVHKECVGNCHLIRTTTYHFKNGKCIANSKTKQSCLKIPKPVTIKGDCDPKTNFAIDRTVFYVNIGCQIVPRETSTSRLCSCKPQPVTNTCIDNKLITKQVFEKLDKDGKCRKDREHITVKNVVCPAPVTMQGECDKKSDNFLTTTTKYHVKNCECIKHVEKKLSVRISSCFITL
;
A
#
# COMPACT_ATOMS: atom_id res chain seq x y z
N MET A 1 -95.32 -85.71 18.58
CA MET A 1 -94.04 -85.01 18.78
C MET A 1 -94.37 -83.54 19.01
N ASP A 2 -94.42 -83.14 20.28
CA ASP A 2 -94.77 -81.77 20.68
C ASP A 2 -93.57 -80.84 20.54
N PHE A 3 -93.71 -79.83 19.67
CA PHE A 3 -92.82 -78.68 19.62
C PHE A 3 -93.24 -77.68 20.71
N ARG A 4 -92.52 -77.63 21.83
CA ARG A 4 -92.54 -76.48 22.74
C ARG A 4 -91.82 -75.32 22.05
N GLN A 5 -92.59 -74.35 21.56
CA GLN A 5 -92.04 -73.03 21.20
C GLN A 5 -91.68 -72.30 22.50
N GLU A 6 -90.38 -72.21 22.81
CA GLU A 6 -89.86 -71.27 23.80
C GLU A 6 -90.08 -69.84 23.28
N THR A 7 -90.99 -69.12 23.92
CA THR A 7 -91.16 -67.69 23.70
C THR A 7 -89.97 -66.97 24.35
N MET A 8 -88.89 -66.77 23.59
CA MET A 8 -87.82 -65.85 23.99
C MET A 8 -88.44 -64.46 24.20
N THR A 9 -88.62 -64.08 25.45
CA THR A 9 -89.09 -62.75 25.83
C THR A 9 -87.96 -61.77 25.51
N THR A 10 -88.02 -61.15 24.34
CA THR A 10 -87.05 -60.12 23.95
C THR A 10 -87.20 -58.92 24.86
N CYS A 11 -86.26 -58.76 25.80
CA CYS A 11 -86.20 -57.59 26.66
C CYS A 11 -86.14 -56.31 25.83
N GLN A 12 -87.08 -55.40 26.09
CA GLN A 12 -87.13 -54.10 25.44
C GLN A 12 -85.91 -53.28 25.89
N LYS A 13 -85.01 -52.95 24.96
CA LYS A 13 -83.81 -52.16 25.25
C LYS A 13 -84.22 -50.78 25.77
N CYS A 14 -83.63 -50.35 26.88
CA CYS A 14 -83.83 -48.99 27.39
C CYS A 14 -83.46 -47.94 26.32
N PRO A 15 -84.16 -46.80 26.29
CA PRO A 15 -83.87 -45.75 25.33
C PRO A 15 -82.43 -45.26 25.49
N GLN A 16 -81.67 -45.25 24.39
CA GLN A 16 -80.28 -44.78 24.36
C GLN A 16 -80.17 -43.24 24.39
N THR A 17 -81.09 -42.55 25.06
CA THR A 17 -81.06 -41.09 25.18
C THR A 17 -80.01 -40.66 26.20
N LYS A 18 -78.75 -40.63 25.75
CA LYS A 18 -77.65 -40.03 26.50
C LYS A 18 -77.80 -38.51 26.43
N ARG A 19 -78.31 -37.90 27.49
CA ARG A 19 -78.35 -36.43 27.61
C ARG A 19 -77.15 -35.96 28.42
N GLU A 20 -76.34 -35.12 27.79
CA GLU A 20 -75.17 -34.50 28.41
C GLU A 20 -75.49 -33.04 28.73
N ILE A 21 -75.37 -32.65 29.99
CA ILE A 21 -75.52 -31.26 30.42
C ILE A 21 -74.19 -30.81 31.02
N ARG A 22 -73.65 -29.71 30.50
CA ARG A 22 -72.39 -29.11 30.97
C ARG A 22 -72.71 -27.89 31.82
N SER A 23 -72.14 -27.85 33.01
CA SER A 23 -72.21 -26.69 33.91
C SER A 23 -70.82 -26.31 34.39
N CYS A 24 -70.63 -25.02 34.69
CA CYS A 24 -69.40 -24.54 35.29
C CYS A 24 -69.53 -24.54 36.81
N ILE A 25 -68.53 -25.09 37.50
CA ILE A 25 -68.46 -25.12 38.96
C ILE A 25 -67.14 -24.49 39.41
N ASN A 26 -67.23 -23.62 40.42
CA ASN A 26 -66.06 -22.97 41.06
C ASN A 26 -65.12 -22.24 40.08
N ASN A 27 -65.66 -21.73 38.96
CA ASN A 27 -64.95 -21.00 37.91
C ASN A 27 -63.83 -21.74 37.15
N ASN A 28 -63.41 -22.94 37.59
CA ASN A 28 -62.27 -23.68 37.05
C ASN A 28 -62.52 -25.18 36.81
N GLN A 29 -63.74 -25.67 37.04
CA GLN A 29 -64.13 -27.06 36.80
C GLN A 29 -65.38 -27.14 35.93
N GLU A 30 -65.30 -27.87 34.82
CA GLU A 30 -66.49 -28.25 34.04
C GLU A 30 -67.10 -29.50 34.68
N GLN A 31 -68.38 -29.43 35.04
CA GLN A 31 -69.13 -30.58 35.47
C GLN A 31 -69.99 -31.08 34.31
N LEU A 32 -69.79 -32.33 33.93
CA LEU A 32 -70.60 -33.05 32.97
C LEU A 32 -71.60 -33.91 33.73
N MET A 33 -72.89 -33.58 33.60
CA MET A 33 -73.99 -34.42 34.07
C MET A 33 -74.40 -35.36 32.94
N LEU A 34 -74.18 -36.66 33.15
CA LEU A 34 -74.55 -37.73 32.26
C LEU A 34 -75.85 -38.37 32.77
N ILE A 35 -76.93 -38.21 32.01
CA ILE A 35 -78.18 -38.92 32.25
C ILE A 35 -78.20 -40.16 31.36
N TYR A 36 -78.39 -41.33 31.95
CA TYR A 36 -78.48 -42.61 31.26
C TYR A 36 -79.55 -43.50 31.91
N PHE A 37 -80.02 -44.52 31.20
CA PHE A 37 -81.01 -45.46 31.70
C PHE A 37 -80.37 -46.84 31.81
N GLU A 38 -80.47 -47.45 32.98
CA GLU A 38 -80.06 -48.83 33.21
C GLU A 38 -81.30 -49.68 33.47
N SER A 39 -81.35 -50.87 32.89
CA SER A 39 -82.38 -51.86 33.20
C SER A 39 -81.87 -52.76 34.31
N ASN A 40 -82.66 -52.92 35.37
CA ASN A 40 -82.50 -54.04 36.29
C ASN A 40 -83.47 -55.13 35.81
N ASP A 41 -82.93 -56.22 35.26
CA ASP A 41 -83.67 -57.46 34.99
C ASP A 41 -84.89 -57.32 34.07
N CYS A 42 -84.79 -56.46 33.03
CA CYS A 42 -85.79 -56.31 31.97
C CYS A 42 -87.20 -55.85 32.41
N GLN A 43 -87.38 -55.46 33.67
CA GLN A 43 -88.68 -55.04 34.19
C GLN A 43 -88.89 -53.54 34.11
N GLU A 44 -87.88 -52.72 34.45
CA GLU A 44 -88.00 -51.26 34.39
C GLU A 44 -86.67 -50.57 34.04
N CYS A 45 -86.75 -49.51 33.24
CA CYS A 45 -85.62 -48.63 32.95
C CYS A 45 -85.48 -47.55 34.03
N LYS A 46 -84.46 -47.66 34.89
CA LYS A 46 -84.17 -46.66 35.92
C LYS A 46 -83.25 -45.57 35.37
N LYS A 47 -83.68 -44.32 35.50
CA LYS A 47 -82.87 -43.15 35.18
C LYS A 47 -81.74 -43.01 36.19
N ARG A 48 -80.50 -43.02 35.72
CA ARG A 48 -79.28 -42.76 36.50
C ARG A 48 -78.66 -41.43 36.09
N VAL A 49 -77.99 -40.80 37.04
CA VAL A 49 -77.25 -39.55 36.83
C VAL A 49 -75.84 -39.72 37.36
N LYS A 50 -74.84 -39.50 36.51
CA LYS A 50 -73.43 -39.49 36.89
C LYS A 50 -72.84 -38.11 36.65
N TYR A 51 -72.12 -37.61 37.63
CA TYR A 51 -71.40 -36.35 37.52
C TYR A 51 -69.91 -36.62 37.33
N VAL A 52 -69.33 -36.05 36.27
CA VAL A 52 -67.89 -36.08 36.01
C VAL A 52 -67.36 -34.66 36.12
N LYS A 53 -66.35 -34.44 36.97
CA LYS A 53 -65.69 -33.14 37.14
C LYS A 53 -64.37 -33.16 36.38
N ASN A 54 -64.22 -32.24 35.44
CA ASN A 54 -63.01 -32.09 34.64
C ASN A 54 -62.34 -30.75 34.99
N PRO A 55 -61.09 -30.74 35.48
CA PRO A 55 -60.35 -29.51 35.69
C PRO A 55 -60.01 -28.86 34.34
N ILE A 56 -60.15 -27.55 34.26
CA ILE A 56 -59.83 -26.79 33.06
C ILE A 56 -58.36 -26.38 33.12
N LEU A 57 -57.52 -27.00 32.29
CA LEU A 57 -56.10 -26.69 32.18
C LEU A 57 -55.87 -25.68 31.05
N CYS A 58 -55.59 -24.43 31.42
CA CYS A 58 -55.29 -23.41 30.45
C CYS A 58 -53.79 -23.43 30.07
N LYS A 59 -53.48 -23.39 28.78
CA LYS A 59 -52.11 -23.46 28.27
C LYS A 59 -51.39 -22.11 28.42
N SER A 60 -50.11 -22.16 28.78
CA SER A 60 -49.22 -20.99 28.73
C SER A 60 -48.26 -21.08 27.55
N ARG A 61 -47.89 -19.94 26.96
CA ARG A 61 -46.88 -19.85 25.90
C ARG A 61 -45.96 -18.66 26.15
N LYS A 62 -44.65 -18.89 26.04
CA LYS A 62 -43.65 -17.82 26.00
C LYS A 62 -43.32 -17.48 24.55
N ILE A 63 -43.36 -16.19 24.24
CA ILE A 63 -42.95 -15.63 22.94
C ILE A 63 -41.78 -14.69 23.20
N VAL A 64 -40.72 -14.83 22.41
CA VAL A 64 -39.53 -13.98 22.48
C VAL A 64 -39.37 -13.34 21.11
N ASP A 65 -39.43 -12.02 21.06
CA ASP A 65 -39.28 -11.26 19.82
C ASP A 65 -37.81 -11.23 19.37
N LYS A 66 -37.53 -10.68 18.18
CA LYS A 66 -36.15 -10.35 17.79
C LYS A 66 -35.67 -9.13 18.58
N CYS A 67 -34.36 -9.00 18.74
CA CYS A 67 -33.75 -7.80 19.32
C CYS A 67 -34.08 -6.59 18.45
N ASP A 68 -34.64 -5.54 19.05
CA ASP A 68 -34.77 -4.25 18.39
C ASP A 68 -33.43 -3.51 18.51
N PHE A 69 -32.68 -3.41 17.41
CA PHE A 69 -31.37 -2.76 17.38
C PHE A 69 -31.42 -1.24 17.58
N LYS A 70 -32.60 -0.60 17.46
CA LYS A 70 -32.76 0.84 17.69
C LYS A 70 -32.88 1.15 19.19
N THR A 71 -33.69 0.38 19.90
CA THR A 71 -33.89 0.57 21.37
C THR A 71 -32.93 -0.28 22.21
N CYS A 72 -32.35 -1.31 21.60
CA CYS A 72 -31.48 -2.30 22.21
C CYS A 72 -32.15 -3.20 23.27
N TYR A 73 -33.46 -3.39 23.12
CA TYR A 73 -34.27 -4.28 23.96
C TYR A 73 -34.92 -5.41 23.16
N ILE A 74 -35.11 -6.54 23.82
CA ILE A 74 -35.89 -7.67 23.35
C ILE A 74 -37.13 -7.79 24.24
N ARG A 75 -38.29 -7.94 23.60
CA ARG A 75 -39.56 -8.11 24.30
C ARG A 75 -39.84 -9.59 24.49
N GLU A 76 -40.02 -10.00 25.75
CA GLU A 76 -40.50 -11.33 26.12
C GLU A 76 -41.96 -11.21 26.57
N SER A 77 -42.86 -11.91 25.88
CA SER A 77 -44.28 -11.98 26.26
C SER A 77 -44.59 -13.36 26.83
N LEU A 78 -45.03 -13.40 28.08
CA LEU A 78 -45.61 -14.60 28.70
C LEU A 78 -47.13 -14.50 28.57
N ILE A 79 -47.69 -15.35 27.71
CA ILE A 79 -49.13 -15.50 27.56
C ILE A 79 -49.56 -16.61 28.50
N THR A 80 -50.21 -16.24 29.60
CA THR A 80 -50.91 -17.18 30.49
C THR A 80 -52.41 -17.06 30.25
N HIS A 81 -53.15 -17.97 30.85
CA HIS A 81 -54.60 -17.95 30.78
C HIS A 81 -55.14 -18.33 32.15
N ASP A 82 -56.01 -17.48 32.69
CA ASP A 82 -56.67 -17.76 33.96
C ASP A 82 -58.06 -18.33 33.70
N THR A 83 -58.50 -19.23 34.56
CA THR A 83 -59.84 -19.81 34.50
C THR A 83 -60.85 -18.85 35.11
N VAL A 84 -61.72 -18.29 34.27
CA VAL A 84 -62.81 -17.42 34.69
C VAL A 84 -64.09 -17.95 34.07
N ASN A 85 -65.08 -18.31 34.89
CA ASN A 85 -66.34 -18.91 34.44
C ASN A 85 -66.14 -20.11 33.49
N CYS A 86 -65.20 -20.99 33.82
CA CYS A 86 -64.85 -22.17 33.02
C CYS A 86 -64.38 -21.86 31.59
N ARG A 87 -63.86 -20.66 31.38
CA ARG A 87 -63.23 -20.26 30.13
C ARG A 87 -61.82 -19.75 30.44
N CYS A 88 -60.89 -20.08 29.56
CA CYS A 88 -59.53 -19.59 29.66
C CYS A 88 -59.47 -18.14 29.19
N LYS A 89 -59.33 -17.19 30.12
CA LYS A 89 -59.15 -15.77 29.81
C LYS A 89 -57.68 -15.46 29.62
N ARG A 90 -57.32 -14.94 28.46
CA ARG A 90 -55.94 -14.60 28.09
C ARG A 90 -55.38 -13.49 28.98
N LEU A 91 -54.21 -13.72 29.55
CA LEU A 91 -53.39 -12.75 30.26
C LEU A 91 -52.04 -12.63 29.59
N VAL A 92 -51.54 -11.41 29.44
CA VAL A 92 -50.25 -11.15 28.79
C VAL A 92 -49.39 -10.35 29.74
N ARG A 93 -48.24 -10.91 30.13
CA ARG A 93 -47.19 -10.20 30.85
C ARG A 93 -46.03 -9.94 29.90
N GLN A 94 -45.59 -8.69 29.85
CA GLN A 94 -44.47 -8.27 29.01
C GLN A 94 -43.27 -7.93 29.87
N ASN A 95 -42.09 -8.37 29.44
CA ASN A 95 -40.82 -8.02 30.05
C ASN A 95 -39.85 -7.55 28.96
N TYR A 96 -39.02 -6.57 29.28
CA TYR A 96 -38.03 -6.00 28.37
C TYR A 96 -36.64 -6.31 28.92
N LYS A 97 -35.82 -6.98 28.11
CA LYS A 97 -34.43 -7.29 28.46
C LYS A 97 -33.49 -6.59 27.50
N LYS A 98 -32.32 -6.17 27.97
CA LYS A 98 -31.27 -5.66 27.07
C LYS A 98 -30.78 -6.80 26.17
N CYS A 99 -30.52 -6.51 24.90
CA CYS A 99 -30.06 -7.50 23.92
C CYS A 99 -28.81 -7.09 23.14
N CYS A 100 -28.27 -5.90 23.36
CA CYS A 100 -27.03 -5.43 22.76
C CYS A 100 -26.23 -4.55 23.73
N CYS A 101 -25.03 -4.18 23.30
CA CYS A 101 -24.15 -3.28 24.03
C CYS A 101 -24.26 -1.88 23.44
N THR A 102 -24.54 -0.90 24.30
CA THR A 102 -24.55 0.52 23.93
C THR A 102 -23.15 1.14 23.97
N LYS A 103 -22.12 0.35 24.29
CA LYS A 103 -20.74 0.84 24.34
C LYS A 103 -20.18 0.88 22.93
N ASP A 104 -19.78 2.07 22.50
CA ASP A 104 -19.11 2.29 21.23
C ASP A 104 -17.79 1.54 21.14
N LYS A 105 -17.34 1.34 19.91
CA LYS A 105 -16.00 0.83 19.61
C LYS A 105 -14.97 1.84 20.13
N VAL A 106 -14.17 1.42 21.10
CA VAL A 106 -13.09 2.25 21.65
C VAL A 106 -11.81 1.94 20.88
N VAL A 107 -11.19 2.97 20.30
CA VAL A 107 -9.88 2.86 19.63
C VAL A 107 -8.88 3.66 20.42
N HIS A 108 -7.91 2.97 21.01
CA HIS A 108 -6.76 3.59 21.66
C HIS A 108 -5.54 3.47 20.74
N LYS A 109 -4.80 4.56 20.57
CA LYS A 109 -3.62 4.63 19.71
C LYS A 109 -2.48 5.22 20.51
N GLU A 110 -1.42 4.45 20.66
CA GLU A 110 -0.19 4.88 21.33
C GLU A 110 1.01 4.67 20.40
N CYS A 111 2.09 5.41 20.65
CA CYS A 111 3.34 5.26 19.94
C CYS A 111 4.30 4.43 20.80
N VAL A 112 4.67 3.24 20.32
CA VAL A 112 5.63 2.36 20.99
C VAL A 112 6.82 2.20 20.07
N GLY A 113 7.95 2.80 20.46
CA GLY A 113 9.11 2.95 19.58
C GLY A 113 8.75 3.78 18.34
N ASN A 114 8.88 3.16 17.16
CA ASN A 114 8.63 3.80 15.86
C ASN A 114 7.33 3.32 15.20
N CYS A 115 6.45 2.65 15.95
CA CYS A 115 5.23 2.06 15.44
C CYS A 115 4.01 2.49 16.25
N HIS A 116 2.89 2.67 15.58
CA HIS A 116 1.63 2.86 16.26
C HIS A 116 1.07 1.52 16.74
N LEU A 117 0.84 1.41 18.04
CA LEU A 117 0.07 0.32 18.62
C LEU A 117 -1.39 0.77 18.68
N ILE A 118 -2.23 0.11 17.90
CA ILE A 118 -3.66 0.43 17.80
C ILE A 118 -4.43 -0.68 18.51
N ARG A 119 -4.99 -0.36 19.67
CA ARG A 119 -5.86 -1.25 20.43
C ARG A 119 -7.31 -0.90 20.16
N THR A 120 -8.01 -1.81 19.50
CA THR A 120 -9.44 -1.69 19.21
C THR A 120 -10.22 -2.58 20.16
N THR A 121 -11.13 -2.02 20.94
CA THR A 121 -12.02 -2.78 21.84
C THR A 121 -13.45 -2.70 21.33
N THR A 122 -14.03 -3.86 21.02
CA THR A 122 -15.44 -4.03 20.66
C THR A 122 -16.19 -4.69 21.80
N TYR A 123 -17.49 -4.43 21.91
CA TYR A 123 -18.33 -5.00 22.96
C TYR A 123 -19.39 -5.90 22.34
N HIS A 124 -19.53 -7.11 22.86
CA HIS A 124 -20.52 -8.08 22.42
C HIS A 124 -21.43 -8.45 23.59
N PHE A 125 -22.74 -8.50 23.34
CA PHE A 125 -23.71 -8.89 24.36
C PHE A 125 -23.83 -10.41 24.41
N LYS A 126 -23.49 -11.00 25.56
CA LYS A 126 -23.57 -12.45 25.79
C LYS A 126 -24.03 -12.71 27.22
N ASN A 127 -25.04 -13.56 27.38
CA ASN A 127 -25.58 -13.98 28.68
C ASN A 127 -25.95 -12.81 29.61
N GLY A 128 -26.61 -11.78 29.06
CA GLY A 128 -27.05 -10.63 29.85
C GLY A 128 -25.95 -9.61 30.17
N LYS A 129 -24.72 -9.82 29.70
CA LYS A 129 -23.56 -8.94 29.98
C LYS A 129 -22.86 -8.51 28.70
N CYS A 130 -22.26 -7.32 28.74
CA CYS A 130 -21.39 -6.84 27.68
C CYS A 130 -19.95 -7.30 27.93
N ILE A 131 -19.45 -8.14 27.03
CA ILE A 131 -18.09 -8.68 27.08
C ILE A 131 -17.22 -7.86 26.12
N ALA A 132 -16.11 -7.33 26.62
CA ALA A 132 -15.13 -6.63 25.82
C ALA A 132 -14.26 -7.64 25.06
N ASN A 133 -14.01 -7.36 23.78
CA ASN A 133 -13.05 -8.06 22.96
C ASN A 133 -12.06 -7.04 22.42
N SER A 134 -10.79 -7.13 22.85
CA SER A 134 -9.73 -6.24 22.38
C SER A 134 -8.88 -6.94 21.32
N LYS A 135 -8.65 -6.25 20.21
CA LYS A 135 -7.66 -6.62 19.20
C LYS A 135 -6.57 -5.56 19.15
N THR A 136 -5.33 -5.99 19.11
CA THR A 136 -4.16 -5.11 19.01
C THR A 136 -3.53 -5.28 17.64
N LYS A 137 -3.28 -4.17 16.96
CA LYS A 137 -2.56 -4.13 15.68
C LYS A 137 -1.37 -3.20 15.81
N GLN A 138 -0.19 -3.69 15.46
CA GLN A 138 0.99 -2.84 15.30
C GLN A 138 1.07 -2.34 13.86
N SER A 139 1.27 -1.04 13.68
CA SER A 139 1.39 -0.40 12.38
C SER A 139 2.60 0.53 12.37
N CYS A 140 3.69 0.08 11.76
CA CYS A 140 4.89 0.88 11.58
C CYS A 140 4.78 1.76 10.34
N LEU A 141 5.30 2.98 10.42
CA LEU A 141 5.35 3.88 9.27
C LEU A 141 6.38 3.39 8.26
N LYS A 142 6.00 3.35 6.98
CA LYS A 142 6.92 3.04 5.89
C LYS A 142 7.75 4.29 5.61
N ILE A 143 9.06 4.20 5.84
CA ILE A 143 9.99 5.30 5.59
C ILE A 143 10.18 5.44 4.07
N PRO A 144 9.98 6.62 3.48
CA PRO A 144 10.26 6.86 2.06
C PRO A 144 11.73 6.65 1.73
N LYS A 145 12.03 6.28 0.48
CA LYS A 145 13.42 6.17 0.02
C LYS A 145 14.08 7.55 -0.02
N PRO A 146 15.38 7.67 0.30
CA PRO A 146 16.11 8.91 0.14
C PRO A 146 16.07 9.41 -1.30
N VAL A 147 16.04 10.73 -1.47
CA VAL A 147 16.04 11.40 -2.77
C VAL A 147 17.25 12.31 -2.85
N THR A 148 18.04 12.17 -3.92
CA THR A 148 19.17 13.06 -4.20
C THR A 148 18.79 14.03 -5.30
N ILE A 149 18.88 15.31 -4.98
CA ILE A 149 18.68 16.44 -5.88
C ILE A 149 20.08 16.89 -6.31
N LYS A 150 20.36 16.80 -7.61
CA LYS A 150 21.65 17.24 -8.16
C LYS A 150 21.68 18.76 -8.23
N GLY A 151 22.75 19.36 -7.74
CA GLY A 151 22.99 20.79 -7.86
C GLY A 151 23.55 21.13 -9.24
N ASP A 152 23.36 22.39 -9.64
CA ASP A 152 24.03 22.95 -10.81
C ASP A 152 25.53 23.14 -10.54
N CYS A 153 26.32 23.10 -11.60
CA CYS A 153 27.74 23.36 -11.49
C CYS A 153 28.02 24.86 -11.39
N ASP A 154 28.76 25.26 -10.36
CA ASP A 154 29.28 26.62 -10.27
C ASP A 154 30.44 26.80 -11.26
N PRO A 155 30.37 27.74 -12.22
CA PRO A 155 31.43 27.95 -13.20
C PRO A 155 32.73 28.48 -12.60
N LYS A 156 32.70 29.11 -11.40
CA LYS A 156 33.91 29.64 -10.75
C LYS A 156 34.68 28.57 -10.03
N THR A 157 33.99 27.72 -9.28
CA THR A 157 34.61 26.68 -8.45
C THR A 157 34.72 25.34 -9.17
N ASN A 158 33.89 25.10 -10.20
CA ASN A 158 33.73 23.83 -10.91
C ASN A 158 33.23 22.69 -10.01
N PHE A 159 32.53 23.03 -8.93
CA PHE A 159 31.85 22.10 -8.04
C PHE A 159 30.34 22.31 -8.09
N ALA A 160 29.61 21.22 -7.85
CA ALA A 160 28.16 21.21 -7.62
C ALA A 160 27.90 20.74 -6.18
N ILE A 161 26.81 21.23 -5.59
CA ILE A 161 26.34 20.78 -4.27
C ILE A 161 25.10 19.91 -4.48
N ASP A 162 25.28 18.60 -4.35
CA ASP A 162 24.18 17.64 -4.39
C ASP A 162 23.54 17.56 -2.99
N ARG A 163 22.21 17.62 -2.92
CA ARG A 163 21.44 17.55 -1.66
C ARG A 163 20.71 16.22 -1.59
N THR A 164 20.91 15.48 -0.51
CA THR A 164 20.19 14.24 -0.24
C THR A 164 19.22 14.45 0.92
N VAL A 165 17.94 14.28 0.63
CA VAL A 165 16.87 14.27 1.62
C VAL A 165 16.56 12.82 2.01
N PHE A 166 16.71 12.51 3.29
CA PHE A 166 16.34 11.21 3.85
C PHE A 166 15.34 11.40 4.99
N TYR A 167 14.67 10.32 5.37
CA TYR A 167 13.57 10.37 6.31
C TYR A 167 13.88 9.50 7.51
N VAL A 168 13.64 10.03 8.71
CA VAL A 168 13.80 9.30 9.97
C VAL A 168 12.47 9.24 10.70
N ASN A 169 12.24 8.14 11.41
CA ASN A 169 11.07 8.01 12.27
C ASN A 169 11.44 8.46 13.68
N ILE A 170 10.78 9.52 14.15
CA ILE A 170 10.94 10.07 15.50
C ILE A 170 9.56 10.13 16.12
N GLY A 171 9.30 9.31 17.14
CA GLY A 171 8.04 9.33 17.88
C GLY A 171 6.81 9.05 17.00
N CYS A 172 6.90 8.07 16.10
CA CYS A 172 5.85 7.75 15.13
C CYS A 172 5.51 8.91 14.19
N GLN A 173 6.48 9.77 13.90
CA GLN A 173 6.38 10.80 12.86
C GLN A 173 7.57 10.64 11.91
N ILE A 174 7.30 10.76 10.62
CA ILE A 174 8.36 10.78 9.61
C ILE A 174 8.87 12.21 9.49
N VAL A 175 10.12 12.43 9.87
CA VAL A 175 10.78 13.74 9.84
C VAL A 175 11.84 13.74 8.74
N PRO A 176 11.84 14.73 7.82
CA PRO A 176 12.89 14.86 6.81
C PRO A 176 14.20 15.36 7.43
N ARG A 177 15.31 14.87 6.91
CA ARG A 177 16.68 15.30 7.21
C ARG A 177 17.42 15.50 5.90
N GLU A 178 18.35 16.45 5.88
CA GLU A 178 19.10 16.81 4.69
C GLU A 178 20.59 16.73 4.95
N THR A 179 21.32 16.21 3.97
CA THR A 179 22.79 16.25 3.90
C THR A 179 23.21 16.79 2.55
N SER A 180 24.29 17.56 2.52
CA SER A 180 24.86 18.10 1.29
C SER A 180 26.23 17.48 1.01
N THR A 181 26.50 17.13 -0.24
CA THR A 181 27.79 16.61 -0.69
C THR A 181 28.29 17.45 -1.85
N SER A 182 29.56 17.87 -1.78
CA SER A 182 30.20 18.55 -2.90
C SER A 182 30.73 17.54 -3.91
N ARG A 183 30.48 17.78 -5.19
CA ARG A 183 30.94 16.94 -6.30
C ARG A 183 31.63 17.80 -7.36
N LEU A 184 32.78 17.34 -7.83
CA LEU A 184 33.48 17.97 -8.95
C LEU A 184 32.68 17.75 -10.26
N CYS A 185 32.53 18.78 -11.09
CA CYS A 185 31.74 18.69 -12.32
C CYS A 185 32.54 18.26 -13.54
N SER A 186 33.79 18.73 -13.64
CA SER A 186 34.66 18.46 -14.78
C SER A 186 36.14 18.44 -14.35
N CYS A 187 37.00 17.83 -15.16
CA CYS A 187 38.44 17.88 -14.94
C CYS A 187 39.03 19.16 -15.54
N LYS A 188 40.04 19.72 -14.87
CA LYS A 188 40.76 20.88 -15.43
C LYS A 188 41.46 20.47 -16.72
N PRO A 189 41.44 21.30 -17.78
CA PRO A 189 42.21 21.04 -18.99
C PRO A 189 43.70 20.90 -18.65
N GLN A 190 44.32 19.83 -19.11
CA GLN A 190 45.77 19.64 -18.95
C GLN A 190 46.52 20.49 -19.98
N PRO A 191 47.69 21.05 -19.62
CA PRO A 191 48.48 21.85 -20.54
C PRO A 191 48.96 21.00 -21.72
N VAL A 192 49.05 21.63 -22.89
CA VAL A 192 49.66 21.02 -24.07
C VAL A 192 51.17 21.10 -23.93
N THR A 193 51.84 19.95 -24.00
CA THR A 193 53.31 19.88 -23.91
C THR A 193 53.91 19.70 -25.29
N ASN A 194 54.91 20.51 -25.63
CA ASN A 194 55.65 20.42 -26.88
C ASN A 194 57.08 19.93 -26.60
N THR A 195 57.54 18.97 -27.38
CA THR A 195 58.88 18.37 -27.24
C THR A 195 59.49 18.20 -28.63
N CYS A 196 60.78 18.49 -28.77
CA CYS A 196 61.52 18.26 -30.01
C CYS A 196 62.31 16.95 -29.93
N ILE A 197 62.05 16.04 -30.87
CA ILE A 197 62.81 14.79 -31.01
C ILE A 197 63.13 14.61 -32.49
N ASP A 198 64.41 14.43 -32.83
CA ASP A 198 64.90 14.25 -34.20
C ASP A 198 64.37 15.29 -35.20
N ASN A 199 64.42 16.57 -34.80
CA ASN A 199 63.92 17.70 -35.60
C ASN A 199 62.41 17.64 -35.95
N LYS A 200 61.65 16.79 -35.24
CA LYS A 200 60.18 16.73 -35.31
C LYS A 200 59.60 17.33 -34.04
N LEU A 201 58.65 18.26 -34.21
CA LEU A 201 57.90 18.83 -33.11
C LEU A 201 56.78 17.86 -32.73
N ILE A 202 56.85 17.31 -31.52
CA ILE A 202 55.86 16.42 -30.93
C ILE A 202 55.02 17.23 -29.95
N THR A 203 53.75 17.42 -30.28
CA THR A 203 52.74 18.06 -29.43
C THR A 203 51.90 16.98 -28.77
N LYS A 204 51.87 16.95 -27.44
CA LYS A 204 51.09 16.01 -26.64
C LYS A 204 50.01 16.75 -25.85
N GLN A 205 48.76 16.29 -25.97
CA GLN A 205 47.60 16.78 -25.23
C GLN A 205 46.95 15.61 -24.47
N VAL A 206 46.81 15.74 -23.16
CA VAL A 206 46.17 14.72 -22.31
C VAL A 206 44.74 15.17 -21.97
N PHE A 207 43.78 14.28 -22.10
CA PHE A 207 42.40 14.51 -21.71
C PHE A 207 42.07 13.63 -20.50
N GLU A 208 41.42 14.23 -19.50
CA GLU A 208 40.98 13.55 -18.29
C GLU A 208 39.45 13.56 -18.18
N LYS A 209 38.90 12.51 -17.56
CA LYS A 209 37.48 12.42 -17.24
C LYS A 209 37.29 12.06 -15.78
N LEU A 210 36.13 12.42 -15.25
CA LEU A 210 35.70 12.00 -13.92
C LEU A 210 35.35 10.51 -13.91
N ASP A 211 35.89 9.79 -12.94
CA ASP A 211 35.49 8.42 -12.64
C ASP A 211 34.21 8.38 -11.76
N LYS A 212 33.78 7.17 -11.39
CA LYS A 212 32.60 6.96 -10.54
C LYS A 212 32.75 7.53 -9.13
N ASP A 213 33.99 7.70 -8.67
CA ASP A 213 34.33 8.23 -7.35
C ASP A 213 34.53 9.75 -7.37
N GLY A 214 34.31 10.39 -8.53
CA GLY A 214 34.48 11.84 -8.70
C GLY A 214 35.94 12.28 -8.80
N LYS A 215 36.86 11.37 -9.15
CA LYS A 215 38.29 11.67 -9.35
C LYS A 215 38.62 11.79 -10.83
N CYS A 216 39.50 12.73 -11.16
CA CYS A 216 40.02 12.87 -12.52
C CYS A 216 41.02 11.76 -12.84
N ARG A 217 40.78 11.06 -13.95
CA ARG A 217 41.71 10.06 -14.50
C ARG A 217 41.94 10.32 -15.98
N LYS A 218 43.15 10.00 -16.45
CA LYS A 218 43.50 10.02 -17.87
C LYS A 218 42.49 9.18 -18.66
N ASP A 219 41.86 9.82 -19.63
CA ASP A 219 40.93 9.19 -20.56
C ASP A 219 41.64 8.82 -21.86
N ARG A 220 42.29 9.81 -22.47
CA ARG A 220 42.98 9.67 -23.75
C ARG A 220 44.13 10.66 -23.87
N GLU A 221 45.04 10.40 -24.79
CA GLU A 221 46.08 11.35 -25.20
C GLU A 221 46.10 11.51 -26.71
N HIS A 222 46.30 12.74 -27.16
CA HIS A 222 46.46 13.07 -28.56
C HIS A 222 47.90 13.53 -28.80
N ILE A 223 48.57 12.86 -29.73
CA ILE A 223 49.96 13.13 -30.08
C ILE A 223 50.00 13.56 -31.54
N THR A 224 50.44 14.78 -31.79
CA THR A 224 50.62 15.33 -33.13
C THR A 224 52.12 15.47 -33.40
N VAL A 225 52.57 14.92 -34.53
CA VAL A 225 53.95 15.05 -34.98
C VAL A 225 53.98 15.95 -36.20
N LYS A 226 54.77 17.03 -36.14
CA LYS A 226 54.97 17.95 -37.27
C LYS A 226 56.45 18.04 -37.61
N ASN A 227 56.74 17.98 -38.91
CA ASN A 227 58.07 18.34 -39.41
C ASN A 227 58.24 19.86 -39.28
N VAL A 228 59.40 20.30 -38.79
CA VAL A 228 59.74 21.72 -38.79
C VAL A 228 60.14 22.09 -40.21
N VAL A 229 59.40 23.03 -40.80
CA VAL A 229 59.68 23.52 -42.16
C VAL A 229 60.35 24.87 -42.03
N CYS A 230 61.57 24.97 -42.54
CA CYS A 230 62.30 26.23 -42.56
C CYS A 230 61.95 27.09 -43.77
N PRO A 231 62.15 28.42 -43.68
CA PRO A 231 61.98 29.31 -44.82
C PRO A 231 62.82 28.86 -46.02
N ALA A 232 62.31 29.07 -47.23
CA ALA A 232 63.04 28.79 -48.45
C ALA A 232 64.36 29.60 -48.50
N PRO A 233 65.43 29.05 -49.10
CA PRO A 233 66.69 29.77 -49.22
C PRO A 233 66.50 31.02 -50.09
N VAL A 234 67.07 32.14 -49.64
CA VAL A 234 67.01 33.42 -50.35
C VAL A 234 68.39 33.76 -50.86
N THR A 235 68.50 34.00 -52.16
CA THR A 235 69.74 34.42 -52.82
C THR A 235 69.64 35.88 -53.18
N MET A 236 70.57 36.70 -52.67
CA MET A 236 70.70 38.11 -53.02
C MET A 236 71.98 38.31 -53.83
N GLN A 237 71.85 39.00 -54.95
CA GLN A 237 72.99 39.44 -55.76
C GLN A 237 73.47 40.78 -55.21
N GLY A 238 74.75 40.84 -54.84
CA GLY A 238 75.44 42.08 -54.50
C GLY A 238 75.85 42.87 -55.74
N GLU A 239 76.34 44.09 -55.53
CA GLU A 239 76.78 44.98 -56.62
C GLU A 239 77.91 44.36 -57.47
N CYS A 240 77.93 44.67 -58.78
CA CYS A 240 78.97 44.23 -59.73
C CYS A 240 80.24 45.09 -59.53
N ASP A 241 81.36 44.45 -59.24
CA ASP A 241 82.67 45.10 -59.20
C ASP A 241 83.18 45.33 -60.63
N LYS A 242 83.11 46.58 -61.08
CA LYS A 242 83.48 47.00 -62.44
C LYS A 242 84.94 46.68 -62.82
N LYS A 243 85.82 46.43 -61.84
CA LYS A 243 87.24 46.12 -62.12
C LYS A 243 87.51 44.65 -62.36
N SER A 244 86.72 43.76 -61.77
CA SER A 244 86.98 42.32 -61.79
C SER A 244 85.90 41.51 -62.51
N ASP A 245 84.85 42.20 -63.03
CA ASP A 245 83.64 41.63 -63.65
C ASP A 245 82.98 40.54 -62.78
N ASN A 246 83.14 40.68 -61.47
CA ASN A 246 82.63 39.77 -60.45
C ASN A 246 81.50 40.42 -59.67
N PHE A 247 80.58 39.60 -59.18
CA PHE A 247 79.59 40.01 -58.20
C PHE A 247 79.53 39.02 -57.04
N LEU A 248 79.23 39.53 -55.85
CA LEU A 248 79.08 38.70 -54.66
C LEU A 248 77.65 38.19 -54.57
N THR A 249 77.46 36.89 -54.66
CA THR A 249 76.16 36.26 -54.38
C THR A 249 76.12 35.84 -52.92
N THR A 250 75.14 36.34 -52.16
CA THR A 250 74.90 35.89 -50.78
C THR A 250 73.66 35.02 -50.74
N THR A 251 73.83 33.74 -50.40
CA THR A 251 72.73 32.78 -50.24
C THR A 251 72.51 32.54 -48.75
N THR A 252 71.33 32.94 -48.26
CA THR A 252 70.89 32.60 -46.90
C THR A 252 70.11 31.29 -46.95
N LYS A 253 70.64 30.24 -46.34
CA LYS A 253 69.97 28.94 -46.16
C LYS A 253 69.55 28.78 -44.70
N TYR A 254 68.55 27.94 -44.48
CA TYR A 254 68.12 27.54 -43.15
C TYR A 254 68.18 26.02 -43.05
N HIS A 255 68.68 25.50 -41.93
CA HIS A 255 68.61 24.07 -41.61
C HIS A 255 67.93 23.89 -40.26
N VAL A 256 67.19 22.79 -40.13
CA VAL A 256 66.51 22.47 -38.87
C VAL A 256 67.53 21.90 -37.88
N LYS A 257 67.58 22.47 -36.68
CA LYS A 257 68.32 21.90 -35.55
C LYS A 257 67.53 22.18 -34.27
N ASN A 258 67.28 21.14 -33.47
CA ASN A 258 66.47 21.21 -32.25
C ASN A 258 65.09 21.86 -32.50
N CYS A 259 64.47 21.55 -33.64
CA CYS A 259 63.19 22.11 -34.07
C CYS A 259 63.17 23.63 -34.26
N GLU A 260 64.35 24.25 -34.35
CA GLU A 260 64.52 25.64 -34.72
C GLU A 260 65.20 25.73 -36.08
N CYS A 261 64.91 26.80 -36.82
CA CYS A 261 65.53 27.06 -38.11
C CYS A 261 66.78 27.91 -37.91
N ILE A 262 67.93 27.27 -38.00
CA ILE A 262 69.23 27.93 -37.86
C ILE A 262 69.67 28.49 -39.21
N LYS A 263 69.95 29.79 -39.22
CA LYS A 263 70.43 30.54 -40.40
C LYS A 263 71.89 30.20 -40.70
N HIS A 264 72.17 29.88 -41.96
CA HIS A 264 73.52 29.67 -42.50
C HIS A 264 73.69 30.57 -43.74
N VAL A 265 74.77 31.36 -43.78
CA VAL A 265 75.02 32.33 -44.86
C VAL A 265 76.22 31.88 -45.67
N GLU A 266 76.00 31.61 -46.96
CA GLU A 266 77.05 31.29 -47.91
C GLU A 266 77.30 32.52 -48.80
N LYS A 267 78.57 32.86 -49.01
CA LYS A 267 78.98 33.92 -49.93
C LYS A 267 79.79 33.30 -51.05
N LYS A 268 79.39 33.52 -52.29
CA LYS A 268 80.10 33.03 -53.48
C LYS A 268 80.42 34.20 -54.40
N LEU A 269 81.68 34.31 -54.78
CA LEU A 269 82.12 35.24 -55.82
C LEU A 269 81.82 34.59 -57.18
N SER A 270 81.00 35.24 -57.99
CA SER A 270 80.60 34.74 -59.30
C SER A 270 81.14 35.66 -60.39
N VAL A 271 81.78 35.07 -61.40
CA VAL A 271 82.31 35.75 -62.59
C VAL A 271 81.25 35.64 -63.69
N ARG A 272 80.88 36.73 -64.35
CA ARG A 272 79.97 36.68 -65.51
C ARG A 272 80.82 36.44 -66.78
N ILE A 273 80.46 35.46 -67.63
CA ILE A 273 81.15 35.19 -68.91
C ILE A 273 80.59 36.07 -70.05
N SER A 274 79.53 36.82 -69.78
CA SER A 274 79.01 37.86 -70.67
C SER A 274 78.83 39.14 -69.85
N SER A 275 79.48 40.20 -70.34
CA SER A 275 79.68 41.52 -69.76
C SER A 275 78.50 42.00 -68.89
N CYS A 276 78.79 42.67 -67.77
CA CYS A 276 77.83 43.50 -67.00
C CYS A 276 77.21 44.58 -67.93
N PHE A 277 76.28 44.19 -68.82
CA PHE A 277 75.54 45.09 -69.68
C PHE A 277 74.49 45.82 -68.84
N ILE A 278 74.71 47.12 -68.79
CA ILE A 278 73.85 48.15 -68.24
C ILE A 278 72.55 48.13 -69.05
N THR A 279 71.42 47.89 -68.38
CA THR A 279 70.14 48.44 -68.82
C THR A 279 69.72 49.48 -67.80
N LEU A 280 69.66 50.73 -68.28
CA LEU A 280 68.97 51.87 -67.67
C LEU A 280 67.48 51.57 -67.50
#